data_AF-A0AAU1P9E1-F1
#
_entry.id   AF-A0AAU1P9E1-F1
#
_cell.length_a   1.000
_cell.length_b   1.000
_cell.length_c   1.000
_cell.angle_alpha   90.00
_cell.angle_beta   90.00
_cell.angle_gamma   90.00
#
_symmetry.space_group_name_H-M   'P 1'
#
loop_
_entity.id
_entity.type
_entity.pdbx_description
1 polymer ?
#
loop_
_entity_poly.entity_id
_entity_poly.type
_entity_poly.pdbx_seq_one_letter_code
_entity_poly.pdbx_strand_id
1 'polypeptide(L)' 'MTQKLNRHGIPVRSIRNAALAALAADLPSPILADVTGMHRHTALRWVAYARRDWAEYIAARAEGKSGDVVPAAD' A
#
# COMPACT_ATOMS: atom_id res chain seq x y z
N MET A 1 23.82 -0.72 8.84
CA MET A 1 22.83 0.25 9.37
C MET A 1 21.97 -0.34 10.49
N THR A 2 21.19 -1.39 10.21
CA THR A 2 20.22 -1.99 11.16
C THR A 2 20.83 -2.45 12.48
N GLN A 3 22.00 -3.12 12.45
CA GLN A 3 22.69 -3.55 13.67
C GLN A 3 23.16 -2.38 14.56
N LYS A 4 23.55 -1.25 13.94
CA LYS A 4 23.98 -0.05 14.66
C LYS A 4 22.79 0.56 15.41
N LEU A 5 21.65 0.71 14.72
CA LEU A 5 20.43 1.24 15.32
C LEU A 5 19.87 0.32 16.42
N ASN A 6 19.87 -1.00 16.18
CA ASN A 6 19.47 -1.98 17.20
C ASN A 6 20.35 -1.90 18.45
N ARG A 7 21.67 -1.70 18.30
CA ARG A 7 22.60 -1.54 19.44
C ARG A 7 22.30 -0.28 20.27
N HIS A 8 21.66 0.73 19.67
CA HIS A 8 21.20 1.93 20.36
C HIS A 8 19.74 1.83 20.83
N GLY A 9 19.17 0.62 20.92
CA GLY A 9 17.82 0.40 21.44
C GLY A 9 16.69 0.81 20.48
N ILE A 10 16.99 1.02 19.20
CA ILE A 10 15.98 1.33 18.18
C ILE A 10 15.62 0.03 17.46
N PRO A 11 14.47 -0.62 17.76
CA PRO A 11 14.12 -1.91 17.20
C PRO A 11 13.61 -1.74 15.76
N VAL A 12 14.54 -1.62 14.80
CA VAL A 12 14.26 -1.24 13.41
C VAL A 12 13.18 -2.11 12.77
N ARG A 13 13.18 -3.42 13.06
CA ARG A 13 12.18 -4.35 12.50
C ARG A 13 10.77 -4.05 13.01
N SER A 14 10.62 -3.80 14.31
CA SER A 14 9.32 -3.50 14.91
C SER A 14 8.78 -2.18 14.38
N ILE A 15 9.63 -1.14 14.35
CA ILE A 15 9.26 0.18 13.82
C ILE A 15 8.84 0.10 12.36
N ARG A 16 9.60 -0.64 11.53
CA ARG A 16 9.25 -0.85 10.13
C ARG A 16 7.90 -1.54 9.97
N ASN A 17 7.64 -2.59 10.75
CA ASN A 17 6.37 -3.31 10.69
C ASN A 17 5.19 -2.43 11.12
N ALA A 18 5.36 -1.62 12.17
CA ALA A 18 4.34 -0.67 12.60
C ALA A 18 4.06 0.40 11.52
N ALA A 19 5.10 0.95 10.92
CA ALA A 19 4.98 1.90 9.81
C ALA A 19 4.28 1.28 8.59
N LEU A 20 4.60 0.03 8.24
CA LEU A 20 3.92 -0.69 7.16
C LEU A 20 2.46 -0.98 7.48
N ALA A 21 2.13 -1.33 8.72
CA ALA A 21 0.75 -1.53 9.13
C ALA A 21 -0.07 -0.23 9.06
N ALA A 22 0.50 0.89 9.52
CA ALA A 22 -0.13 2.21 9.41
C ALA A 22 -0.35 2.61 7.94
N LEU A 23 0.71 2.50 7.12
CA LEU A 23 0.62 2.82 5.70
C LEU A 23 -0.41 1.94 4.96
N ALA A 24 -0.52 0.65 5.34
CA ALA A 24 -1.50 -0.27 4.77
C ALA A 24 -2.94 -0.02 5.24
N ALA A 25 -3.12 0.71 6.34
CA ALA A 25 -4.43 1.20 6.77
C ALA A 25 -4.89 2.41 5.95
N ASP A 26 -3.95 3.16 5.39
CA ASP A 26 -4.21 4.40 4.62
C ASP A 26 -4.05 4.24 3.10
N LEU A 27 -3.40 3.17 2.62
CA LEU A 27 -3.18 2.92 1.19
C LEU A 27 -3.69 1.55 0.72
N PRO A 28 -4.37 1.49 -0.45
CA PRO A 28 -4.65 0.25 -1.16
C PRO A 28 -3.38 -0.51 -1.56
N SER A 29 -3.48 -1.84 -1.68
CA SER A 29 -2.34 -2.72 -1.96
C SER A 29 -1.53 -2.37 -3.22
N PRO A 30 -2.12 -1.95 -4.36
CA PRO A 30 -1.33 -1.57 -5.53
C PRO A 30 -0.46 -0.34 -5.25
N ILE A 31 -1.04 0.70 -4.63
CA ILE A 31 -0.31 1.93 -4.30
C ILE A 31 0.79 1.61 -3.29
N LEU A 32 0.48 0.83 -2.26
CA LEU A 32 1.46 0.39 -1.26
C LEU A 32 2.66 -0.35 -1.89
N ALA A 33 2.41 -1.22 -2.87
CA ALA A 33 3.47 -1.93 -3.59
C ALA A 33 4.35 -0.97 -4.39
N ASP A 34 3.73 -0.01 -5.10
CA ASP A 34 4.45 0.95 -5.92
C ASP A 34 5.31 1.89 -5.07
N VAL A 35 4.77 2.44 -3.96
CA VAL A 35 5.51 3.38 -3.11
C VAL A 35 6.64 2.73 -2.30
N THR A 36 6.50 1.45 -1.95
CA THR A 36 7.52 0.72 -1.17
C THR A 36 8.45 -0.13 -2.03
N GLY A 37 8.16 -0.29 -3.32
CA GLY A 37 8.88 -1.19 -4.23
C GLY A 37 8.74 -2.68 -3.88
N MET A 38 7.79 -3.06 -3.02
CA MET A 38 7.63 -4.45 -2.60
C MET A 38 6.76 -5.26 -3.58
N HIS A 39 6.90 -6.57 -3.55
CA HIS A 39 6.07 -7.45 -4.36
C HIS A 39 4.57 -7.33 -4.01
N ARG A 40 3.71 -7.34 -5.03
CA ARG A 40 2.24 -7.15 -4.88
C ARG A 40 1.61 -8.08 -3.84
N HIS A 41 1.99 -9.36 -3.81
CA HIS A 41 1.48 -10.30 -2.78
C HIS A 41 1.87 -9.91 -1.35
N THR A 42 3.03 -9.28 -1.17
CA THR A 42 3.47 -8.80 0.15
C THR A 42 2.64 -7.60 0.57
N ALA A 43 2.36 -6.67 -0.35
CA ALA A 43 1.47 -5.54 -0.09
C ALA A 43 0.03 -5.99 0.25
N LEU A 44 -0.49 -7.01 -0.46
CA LEU A 44 -1.81 -7.59 -0.18
C LEU A 44 -1.89 -8.12 1.26
N ARG A 45 -0.83 -8.81 1.72
CA ARG A 45 -0.77 -9.34 3.09
C ARG A 45 -0.78 -8.23 4.14
N TRP A 46 -0.09 -7.12 3.89
CA TRP A 46 -0.08 -5.97 4.81
C TRP A 46 -1.43 -5.27 4.89
N VAL A 47 -2.10 -5.08 3.75
CA VAL A 47 -3.47 -4.52 3.72
C VAL A 47 -4.47 -5.43 4.43
N ALA A 48 -4.40 -6.75 4.18
CA ALA A 48 -5.22 -7.72 4.90
C ALA A 48 -4.93 -7.72 6.42
N TYR A 49 -3.66 -7.57 6.80
CA TYR A 49 -3.24 -7.44 8.20
C TYR A 49 -3.79 -6.18 8.86
N ALA A 50 -3.82 -5.05 8.15
CA ALA A 50 -4.43 -3.80 8.62
C ALA A 50 -5.98 -3.86 8.69
N ARG A 51 -6.60 -4.91 8.15
CA ARG A 51 -8.05 -5.18 8.19
C ARG A 51 -8.90 -4.02 7.63
N ARG A 52 -8.35 -3.25 6.68
CA ARG A 52 -9.06 -2.14 6.05
C ARG A 52 -9.75 -2.59 4.76
N ASP A 53 -11.01 -2.20 4.61
CA ASP A 53 -11.76 -2.35 3.36
C ASP A 53 -11.43 -1.19 2.42
N TRP A 54 -11.19 -1.51 1.15
CA TRP A 54 -10.84 -0.57 0.08
C TRP A 54 -11.88 -0.55 -1.05
N ALA A 55 -13.10 -1.01 -0.79
CA ALA A 55 -14.21 -0.98 -1.74
C ALA A 55 -14.44 0.43 -2.33
N GLU A 56 -14.34 1.47 -1.52
CA GLU A 56 -14.46 2.87 -1.97
C GLU A 56 -13.38 3.25 -3.00
N TYR A 57 -12.13 2.84 -2.77
CA TYR A 57 -11.04 3.08 -3.74
C TYR A 57 -11.31 2.36 -5.07
N ILE A 58 -11.84 1.13 -5.02
CA ILE A 58 -12.20 0.37 -6.22
C ILE A 58 -13.33 1.08 -6.98
N ALA A 59 -14.37 1.56 -6.28
CA ALA A 59 -15.47 2.30 -6.88
C ALA A 59 -14.98 3.58 -7.57
N ALA A 60 -14.23 4.42 -6.85
CA ALA A 60 -13.66 5.66 -7.40
C ALA A 60 -12.74 5.40 -8.61
N ARG A 61 -11.95 4.32 -8.57
CA ARG A 61 -11.08 3.95 -9.70
C ARG A 61 -11.87 3.45 -10.92
N ALA A 62 -12.99 2.76 -10.70
CA ALA A 62 -13.87 2.33 -11.79
C ALA A 62 -14.52 3.54 -12.47
N GLU A 63 -15.01 4.51 -11.70
CA GLU A 63 -15.58 5.76 -12.21
C GLU A 63 -14.59 6.54 -13.07
N GLY A 64 -13.34 6.70 -12.59
CA GLY A 64 -12.28 7.36 -13.36
C GLY A 64 -11.94 6.64 -14.68
N LYS A 65 -12.15 5.32 -14.76
CA LYS A 65 -11.93 4.55 -15.99
C LYS A 65 -13.08 4.68 -16.99
N SER A 66 -14.30 4.93 -16.52
CA SER A 66 -15.48 5.16 -17.37
C SER A 66 -15.44 6.53 -18.09
N GLY A 67 -14.74 7.51 -17.51
CA GLY A 67 -14.58 8.85 -18.13
C GLY A 67 -13.51 8.95 -19.23
N ASP A 68 -12.66 7.93 -19.39
CA ASP A 68 -11.52 7.92 -20.33
C ASP A 68 -11.83 7.16 -21.64
N VAL A 69 -13.12 6.91 -21.93
CA VAL A 69 -13.55 6.39 -23.23
C VAL A 69 -13.47 7.53 -24.24
N VAL A 70 -12.29 7.67 -24.87
CA VAL A 70 -12.10 8.51 -26.05
C VAL A 70 -13.03 7.96 -27.15
N PRO A 71 -14.03 8.72 -27.65
CA PRO A 71 -14.84 8.25 -28.76
C PRO A 71 -13.92 8.06 -29.97
N ALA A 72 -13.97 6.87 -30.58
CA ALA A 72 -13.34 6.62 -31.85
C ALA A 72 -13.86 7.67 -32.84
N ALA A 73 -12.97 8.54 -33.30
CA ALA A 73 -13.28 9.48 -34.36
C ALA A 73 -13.44 8.69 -35.65
N ASP A 74 -14.66 8.71 -36.21
CA ASP A 74 -14.95 8.34 -37.60
C ASP A 74 -14.38 9.38 -38.57
#